data_AF-A0A182STR5-F1
#
_entry.id   AF-A0A182STR5-F1
#
_cell.length_a   1.000
_cell.length_b   1.000
_cell.length_c   1.000
_cell.angle_alpha   90.00
_cell.angle_beta   90.00
_cell.angle_gamma   90.00
#
_symmetry.space_group_name_H-M   'P 1'
#
loop_
_entity.id
_entity.type
_entity.pdbx_description
1 polymer ?
#
loop_
_entity_poly.entity_id
_entity_poly.type
_entity_poly.pdbx_seq_one_letter_code
_entity_poly.pdbx_strand_id
1 'polypeptide(L)'
;WARQRFPNIIDGAWASSSPVRATANFEEFAVEVGNIIRVKGSDQCYNRIFQAFHTAENLIDAGVTDMVSEMFNTCEPVDTENEFEVQAFFFAMMLSLEAAMVEDFDIDNIGRVCDRLTDDQFSTGMEALSEFLIDRYSEARECFDLSLENFVRYLTDEDVDSTANLEYGLRQSVYHDCTEFGYFETTSSPDQPFGSKVSYDLFLAECQAAFGEWITQEVVYEGVRLTNFHFGANDPRVTNVLYTNGQLDPFRTVSITEYTNLLANARVTPAAFYTEDIRAISGMDSEEMLETKHMAEQYITTWLGSPISPFRK
;
A
#
# COMPACT_ATOMS: atom_id res chain seq x y z
N TRP A 1 0.55 13.39 13.78
CA TRP A 1 1.73 14.16 14.26
C TRP A 1 1.49 15.62 14.63
N ALA A 2 0.71 16.41 13.87
CA ALA A 2 0.49 17.83 14.20
C ALA A 2 -0.01 18.07 15.65
N ARG A 3 -1.02 17.30 16.10
CA ARG A 3 -1.53 17.35 17.48
C ARG A 3 -0.48 17.02 18.56
N GLN A 4 0.47 16.12 18.25
CA GLN A 4 1.56 15.78 19.16
C GLN A 4 2.53 16.96 19.32
N ARG A 5 2.83 17.66 18.22
CA ARG A 5 3.80 18.76 18.20
C ARG A 5 3.22 20.08 18.72
N PHE A 6 1.95 20.35 18.44
CA PHE A 6 1.28 21.60 18.76
C PHE A 6 0.00 21.39 19.60
N PRO A 7 0.11 20.75 20.78
CA PRO A 7 -1.03 20.45 21.65
C PRO A 7 -1.72 21.72 22.19
N ASN A 8 -1.06 22.87 22.10
CA ASN A 8 -1.57 24.17 22.55
C ASN A 8 -2.36 24.92 21.46
N ILE A 9 -2.39 24.40 20.22
CA ILE A 9 -3.09 25.00 19.07
C ILE A 9 -4.13 24.04 18.51
N ILE A 10 -3.88 22.73 18.59
CA ILE A 10 -4.76 21.70 18.08
C ILE A 10 -5.39 20.97 19.27
N ASP A 11 -6.71 21.03 19.41
CA ASP A 11 -7.41 20.42 20.56
C ASP A 11 -7.43 18.89 20.48
N GLY A 12 -7.57 18.34 19.27
CA GLY A 12 -7.49 16.90 19.00
C GLY A 12 -7.30 16.58 17.53
N ALA A 13 -7.10 15.30 17.20
CA ALA A 13 -6.92 14.83 15.84
C ALA A 13 -7.62 13.48 15.62
N TRP A 14 -8.34 13.37 14.51
CA TRP A 14 -8.80 12.10 13.98
C TRP A 14 -7.83 11.66 12.89
N ALA A 15 -7.16 10.54 13.12
CA ALA A 15 -6.15 9.96 12.25
C ALA A 15 -6.71 8.68 11.61
N SER A 16 -7.40 8.85 10.48
CA SER A 16 -7.93 7.74 9.68
C SER A 16 -6.86 7.13 8.79
N SER A 17 -6.75 5.80 8.80
CA SER A 17 -5.81 4.98 8.00
C SER A 17 -4.41 5.58 7.92
N SER A 18 -3.89 6.03 9.07
CA SER A 18 -2.68 6.85 9.12
C SER A 18 -1.45 5.98 9.38
N PRO A 19 -0.55 5.77 8.39
CA PRO A 19 0.69 5.04 8.61
C PRO A 19 1.62 5.90 9.47
N VAL A 20 1.75 5.56 10.76
CA VAL A 20 2.53 6.37 11.74
C VAL A 20 3.89 5.77 12.06
N ARG A 21 4.11 4.49 11.77
CA ARG A 21 5.41 3.82 11.86
C ARG A 21 6.04 3.81 10.48
N ALA A 22 7.01 4.68 10.25
CA ALA A 22 7.85 4.63 9.06
C ALA A 22 8.61 3.28 8.99
N THR A 23 8.81 2.74 7.80
CA THR A 23 9.57 1.49 7.59
C THR A 23 10.19 1.50 6.20
N ALA A 24 11.49 1.20 6.09
CA ALA A 24 12.17 1.16 4.79
C ALA A 24 11.93 -0.15 4.02
N ASN A 25 11.49 -1.20 4.70
CA ASN A 25 11.14 -2.47 4.09
C ASN A 25 9.76 -2.85 4.60
N PHE A 26 8.74 -2.76 3.74
CA PHE A 26 7.35 -2.93 4.12
C PHE A 26 6.78 -4.27 3.65
N GLU A 27 7.37 -5.37 4.15
CA GLU A 27 6.95 -6.73 3.78
C GLU A 27 5.57 -7.09 4.33
N GLU A 28 5.13 -6.45 5.43
CA GLU A 28 3.81 -6.70 6.03
C GLU A 28 2.67 -6.28 5.09
N PHE A 29 2.93 -5.39 4.13
CA PHE A 29 1.97 -5.01 3.09
C PHE A 29 1.52 -6.23 2.28
N ALA A 30 2.47 -6.95 1.68
CA ALA A 30 2.20 -8.13 0.86
C ALA A 30 1.50 -9.25 1.67
N VAL A 31 1.87 -9.41 2.93
CA VAL A 31 1.21 -10.35 3.86
C VAL A 31 -0.25 -9.97 4.07
N GLU A 32 -0.53 -8.70 4.30
CA GLU A 32 -1.90 -8.24 4.55
C GLU A 32 -2.78 -8.34 3.29
N VAL A 33 -2.25 -8.00 2.11
CA VAL A 33 -2.95 -8.23 0.83
C VAL A 33 -3.25 -9.71 0.65
N GLY A 34 -2.30 -10.61 0.94
CA GLY A 34 -2.52 -12.05 0.93
C GLY A 34 -3.63 -12.51 1.89
N ASN A 35 -3.70 -11.94 3.09
CA ASN A 35 -4.77 -12.23 4.05
C ASN A 35 -6.13 -11.72 3.58
N ILE A 36 -6.20 -10.52 3.00
CA ILE A 36 -7.41 -9.96 2.41
C ILE A 36 -7.95 -10.89 1.31
N ILE A 37 -7.08 -11.38 0.43
CA ILE A 37 -7.43 -12.35 -0.63
C ILE A 37 -8.03 -13.62 -0.03
N ARG A 38 -7.46 -14.18 1.05
CA ARG A 38 -8.02 -15.36 1.72
C ARG A 38 -9.40 -15.09 2.33
N VAL A 39 -9.54 -13.94 2.98
CA VAL A 39 -10.77 -13.58 3.72
C VAL A 39 -11.93 -13.24 2.77
N LYS A 40 -11.66 -12.55 1.65
CA LYS A 40 -12.68 -12.05 0.73
C LYS A 40 -12.81 -12.84 -0.57
N GLY A 41 -11.75 -13.50 -1.01
CA GLY A 41 -11.74 -14.43 -2.12
C GLY A 41 -11.85 -15.87 -1.63
N SER A 42 -10.70 -16.52 -1.48
CA SER A 42 -10.58 -17.89 -0.95
C SER A 42 -9.12 -18.31 -0.81
N ASP A 43 -8.87 -19.39 -0.07
CA ASP A 43 -7.56 -20.07 -0.10
C ASP A 43 -7.21 -20.59 -1.50
N GLN A 44 -8.20 -20.96 -2.32
CA GLN A 44 -7.97 -21.38 -3.70
C GLN A 44 -7.44 -20.22 -4.56
N CYS A 45 -8.03 -19.03 -4.43
CA CYS A 45 -7.55 -17.82 -5.11
C CYS A 45 -6.13 -17.46 -4.68
N TYR A 46 -5.86 -17.45 -3.37
CA TYR A 46 -4.52 -17.26 -2.83
C TYR A 46 -3.53 -18.23 -3.47
N ASN A 47 -3.86 -19.52 -3.53
CA ASN A 47 -3.00 -20.56 -4.09
C ASN A 47 -2.80 -20.42 -5.60
N ARG A 48 -3.81 -19.94 -6.36
CA ARG A 48 -3.66 -19.65 -7.79
C ARG A 48 -2.68 -18.51 -8.04
N ILE A 49 -2.76 -17.44 -7.24
CA ILE A 49 -1.81 -16.32 -7.30
C ILE A 49 -0.41 -16.80 -6.91
N PHE A 50 -0.30 -17.54 -5.81
CA PHE A 50 0.96 -18.16 -5.38
C PHE A 50 1.61 -18.98 -6.50
N GLN A 51 0.84 -19.85 -7.15
CA GLN A 51 1.32 -20.64 -8.29
C GLN A 51 1.76 -19.77 -9.47
N ALA A 52 1.01 -18.71 -9.80
CA ALA A 52 1.34 -17.83 -10.91
C ALA A 52 2.70 -17.15 -10.71
N PHE A 53 2.89 -16.48 -9.57
CA PHE A 53 4.13 -15.76 -9.26
C PHE A 53 5.32 -16.70 -9.16
N HIS A 54 5.20 -17.82 -8.42
CA HIS A 54 6.31 -18.77 -8.28
C HIS A 54 6.64 -19.50 -9.58
N THR A 55 5.66 -19.76 -10.45
CA THR A 55 5.92 -20.37 -11.76
C THR A 55 6.69 -19.41 -12.66
N ALA A 56 6.24 -18.15 -12.75
CA ALA A 56 6.96 -17.12 -13.48
C ALA A 56 8.38 -16.92 -12.94
N GLU A 57 8.54 -16.91 -11.61
CA GLU A 57 9.84 -16.79 -10.94
C GLU A 57 10.80 -17.91 -11.34
N ASN A 58 10.35 -19.17 -11.26
CA ASN A 58 11.14 -20.33 -11.65
C ASN A 58 11.49 -20.34 -13.14
N LEU A 59 10.61 -19.83 -14.01
CA LEU A 59 10.85 -19.76 -15.45
C LEU A 59 11.88 -18.70 -15.81
N ILE A 60 11.79 -17.51 -15.20
CA ILE A 60 12.79 -16.44 -15.35
C ILE A 60 14.14 -16.92 -14.84
N ASP A 61 14.20 -17.56 -13.67
CA ASP A 61 15.43 -18.10 -13.10
C ASP A 61 16.04 -19.24 -13.95
N ALA A 62 15.22 -19.93 -14.74
CA ALA A 62 15.66 -20.93 -15.70
C ALA A 62 16.04 -20.36 -17.08
N GLY A 63 15.97 -19.03 -17.26
CA GLY A 63 16.25 -18.34 -18.53
C GLY A 63 15.15 -18.53 -19.59
N VAL A 64 13.94 -18.94 -19.19
CA VAL A 64 12.79 -19.13 -20.08
C VAL A 64 11.97 -17.84 -20.16
N THR A 65 12.62 -16.74 -20.53
CA THR A 65 12.06 -15.38 -20.46
C THR A 65 11.11 -15.07 -21.62
N ASP A 66 11.38 -15.56 -22.84
CA ASP A 66 10.53 -15.34 -24.01
C ASP A 66 9.09 -15.79 -23.77
N MET A 67 8.90 -16.98 -23.18
CA MET A 67 7.57 -17.52 -22.91
C MET A 67 6.82 -16.70 -21.85
N VAL A 68 7.51 -16.28 -20.78
CA VAL A 68 6.92 -15.43 -19.74
C VAL A 68 6.52 -14.08 -20.33
N SER A 69 7.39 -13.51 -21.16
CA SER A 69 7.21 -12.21 -21.80
C SER A 69 6.05 -12.22 -22.79
N GLU A 70 5.91 -13.27 -23.59
CA GLU A 70 4.76 -13.49 -24.47
C GLU A 70 3.47 -13.63 -23.67
N MET A 71 3.47 -14.44 -22.60
CA MET A 71 2.28 -14.65 -21.77
C MET A 71 1.79 -13.38 -21.08
N PHE A 72 2.71 -12.53 -20.61
CA PHE A 72 2.37 -11.29 -19.89
C PHE A 72 2.41 -10.02 -20.76
N ASN A 73 2.65 -10.17 -22.07
CA ASN A 73 2.71 -9.09 -23.04
C ASN A 73 3.71 -7.97 -22.66
N THR A 74 4.95 -8.33 -22.32
CA THR A 74 6.03 -7.36 -22.10
C THR A 74 6.58 -6.85 -23.44
N CYS A 75 7.08 -5.62 -23.47
CA CYS A 75 7.55 -5.00 -24.72
C CYS A 75 8.83 -5.66 -25.25
N GLU A 76 9.71 -6.05 -24.35
CA GLU A 76 10.92 -6.83 -24.63
C GLU A 76 10.95 -8.03 -23.67
N PRO A 77 11.68 -9.11 -24.02
CA PRO A 77 11.89 -10.20 -23.09
C PRO A 77 12.54 -9.70 -21.79
N VAL A 78 12.04 -10.16 -20.64
CA VAL A 78 12.61 -9.81 -19.32
C VAL A 78 14.11 -10.14 -19.32
N ASP A 79 14.98 -9.15 -19.09
CA ASP A 79 16.42 -9.36 -19.01
C ASP A 79 16.82 -9.91 -17.63
N THR A 80 17.24 -11.17 -17.57
CA THR A 80 17.68 -11.82 -16.32
C THR A 80 18.97 -11.26 -15.76
N GLU A 81 19.79 -10.60 -16.59
CA GLU A 81 21.02 -9.94 -16.13
C GLU A 81 20.73 -8.54 -15.56
N ASN A 82 19.54 -8.00 -15.82
CA ASN A 82 19.05 -6.76 -15.25
C ASN A 82 18.11 -7.03 -14.07
N GLU A 83 18.67 -7.11 -12.86
CA GLU A 83 17.88 -7.37 -11.64
C GLU A 83 16.71 -6.39 -11.48
N PHE A 84 16.85 -5.13 -11.92
CA PHE A 84 15.76 -4.17 -11.85
C PHE A 84 14.56 -4.60 -12.70
N GLU A 85 14.76 -5.05 -13.94
CA GLU A 85 13.66 -5.47 -14.82
C GLU A 85 12.92 -6.69 -14.28
N VAL A 86 13.66 -7.64 -13.70
CA VAL A 86 13.05 -8.79 -13.02
C VAL A 86 12.17 -8.32 -11.87
N GLN A 87 12.64 -7.41 -11.02
CA GLN A 87 11.86 -6.89 -9.90
C GLN A 87 10.66 -6.05 -10.36
N ALA A 88 10.85 -5.18 -11.36
CA ALA A 88 9.82 -4.33 -11.92
C ALA A 88 8.69 -5.17 -12.54
N PHE A 89 9.00 -6.29 -13.18
CA PHE A 89 8.02 -7.24 -13.68
C PHE A 89 7.10 -7.77 -12.56
N PHE A 90 7.67 -8.33 -11.49
CA PHE A 90 6.89 -8.87 -10.38
C PHE A 90 6.14 -7.79 -9.60
N PHE A 91 6.74 -6.61 -9.44
CA PHE A 91 6.08 -5.48 -8.80
C PHE A 91 4.89 -4.99 -9.63
N ALA A 92 5.05 -4.86 -10.95
CA ALA A 92 3.96 -4.47 -11.85
C ALA A 92 2.81 -5.50 -11.85
N MET A 93 3.12 -6.80 -11.77
CA MET A 93 2.10 -7.85 -11.60
C MET A 93 1.34 -7.70 -10.28
N MET A 94 2.05 -7.51 -9.16
CA MET A 94 1.44 -7.36 -7.83
C MET A 94 0.56 -6.12 -7.78
N LEU A 95 1.09 -4.95 -8.15
CA LEU A 95 0.39 -3.68 -8.12
C LEU A 95 -0.83 -3.68 -9.05
N SER A 96 -0.70 -4.29 -10.23
CA SER A 96 -1.83 -4.40 -11.18
C SER A 96 -2.96 -5.26 -10.64
N LEU A 97 -2.61 -6.37 -9.98
CA LEU A 97 -3.60 -7.26 -9.39
C LEU A 97 -4.30 -6.60 -8.21
N GLU A 98 -3.55 -5.94 -7.33
CA GLU A 98 -4.10 -5.19 -6.20
C GLU A 98 -5.02 -4.07 -6.69
N ALA A 99 -4.57 -3.23 -7.63
CA ALA A 99 -5.37 -2.16 -8.19
C ALA A 99 -6.70 -2.69 -8.75
N ALA A 100 -6.66 -3.82 -9.47
CA ALA A 100 -7.87 -4.44 -9.99
C ALA A 100 -8.82 -4.97 -8.91
N MET A 101 -8.31 -5.32 -7.73
CA MET A 101 -9.13 -5.78 -6.60
C MET A 101 -9.82 -4.61 -5.87
N VAL A 102 -9.18 -3.43 -5.78
CA VAL A 102 -9.64 -2.34 -4.91
C VAL A 102 -10.17 -1.09 -5.62
N GLU A 103 -10.01 -0.97 -6.95
CA GLU A 103 -10.30 0.26 -7.71
C GLU A 103 -11.71 0.83 -7.54
N ASP A 104 -12.71 -0.02 -7.36
CA ASP A 104 -14.12 0.40 -7.23
C ASP A 104 -14.55 0.67 -5.78
N PHE A 105 -13.65 0.48 -4.80
CA PHE A 105 -13.98 0.47 -3.37
C PHE A 105 -15.16 -0.46 -3.03
N ASP A 106 -15.37 -1.49 -3.85
CA ASP A 106 -16.35 -2.54 -3.65
C ASP A 106 -15.64 -3.79 -3.14
N ILE A 107 -15.97 -4.18 -1.91
CA ILE A 107 -15.37 -5.33 -1.24
C ILE A 107 -15.66 -6.63 -2.01
N ASP A 108 -16.81 -6.72 -2.67
CA ASP A 108 -17.19 -7.89 -3.44
C ASP A 108 -16.35 -8.01 -4.73
N ASN A 109 -15.66 -6.95 -5.14
CA ASN A 109 -14.78 -6.97 -6.30
C ASN A 109 -13.57 -7.89 -6.12
N ILE A 110 -13.04 -7.99 -4.89
CA ILE A 110 -11.97 -8.95 -4.57
C ILE A 110 -12.45 -10.38 -4.89
N GLY A 111 -13.70 -10.70 -4.55
CA GLY A 111 -14.33 -11.97 -4.87
C GLY A 111 -14.44 -12.19 -6.38
N ARG A 112 -14.90 -11.19 -7.13
CA ARG A 112 -15.03 -11.27 -8.60
C ARG A 112 -13.70 -11.48 -9.32
N VAL A 113 -12.64 -10.79 -8.90
CA VAL A 113 -11.28 -11.02 -9.42
C VAL A 113 -10.84 -12.45 -9.11
N CYS A 114 -11.08 -12.92 -7.87
CA CYS A 114 -10.75 -14.28 -7.48
C CYS A 114 -11.53 -15.35 -8.26
N ASP A 115 -12.81 -15.15 -8.53
CA ASP A 115 -13.62 -16.05 -9.35
C ASP A 115 -12.99 -16.19 -10.74
N ARG A 116 -12.57 -15.07 -11.35
CA ARG A 116 -11.90 -15.09 -12.65
C ARG A 116 -10.55 -15.80 -12.62
N LEU A 117 -9.75 -15.62 -11.57
CA LEU A 117 -8.45 -16.29 -11.42
C LEU A 117 -8.56 -17.79 -11.08
N THR A 118 -9.71 -18.23 -10.59
CA THR A 118 -9.98 -19.62 -10.20
C THR A 118 -10.85 -20.38 -11.20
N ASP A 119 -11.26 -19.73 -12.29
CA ASP A 119 -12.10 -20.32 -13.33
C ASP A 119 -11.49 -21.62 -13.89
N ASP A 120 -12.32 -22.66 -14.01
CA ASP A 120 -11.93 -23.99 -14.46
C ASP A 120 -11.44 -24.01 -15.92
N GLN A 121 -11.69 -22.94 -16.71
CA GLN A 121 -11.12 -22.81 -18.05
C GLN A 121 -9.59 -22.72 -18.03
N PHE A 122 -8.99 -22.25 -16.94
CA PHE A 122 -7.54 -22.07 -16.83
C PHE A 122 -6.88 -23.27 -16.13
N SER A 123 -5.93 -23.87 -16.84
CA SER A 123 -5.21 -25.04 -16.33
C SER A 123 -4.22 -24.67 -15.24
N THR A 124 -3.63 -23.47 -15.30
CA THR A 124 -2.60 -23.01 -14.36
C THR A 124 -2.90 -21.62 -13.80
N GLY A 125 -2.35 -21.29 -12.63
CA GLY A 125 -2.48 -19.94 -12.08
C GLY A 125 -1.79 -18.88 -12.95
N MET A 126 -0.68 -19.23 -13.59
CA MET A 126 0.06 -18.33 -14.48
C MET A 126 -0.78 -17.94 -15.69
N GLU A 127 -1.45 -18.90 -16.33
CA GLU A 127 -2.39 -18.67 -17.45
C GLU A 127 -3.57 -17.77 -17.03
N ALA A 128 -4.19 -18.06 -15.88
CA ALA A 128 -5.31 -17.27 -15.38
C ALA A 128 -4.91 -15.82 -15.10
N LEU A 129 -3.76 -15.60 -14.46
CA LEU A 129 -3.27 -14.28 -14.13
C LEU A 129 -2.82 -13.50 -15.37
N SER A 130 -2.13 -14.15 -16.30
CA SER A 130 -1.64 -13.49 -17.50
C SER A 130 -2.79 -13.03 -18.40
N GLU A 131 -3.79 -13.88 -18.62
CA GLU A 131 -5.01 -13.53 -19.37
C GLU A 131 -5.82 -12.44 -18.67
N PHE A 132 -5.90 -12.47 -17.34
CA PHE A 132 -6.55 -11.40 -16.58
C PHE A 132 -5.87 -10.04 -16.79
N LEU A 133 -4.53 -9.99 -16.69
CA LEU A 133 -3.77 -8.76 -16.85
C LEU A 133 -3.79 -8.26 -18.30
N ILE A 134 -3.69 -9.16 -19.29
CA ILE A 134 -3.79 -8.78 -20.71
C ILE A 134 -5.14 -8.13 -20.99
N ASP A 135 -6.24 -8.77 -20.60
CA ASP A 135 -7.58 -8.25 -20.85
C ASP A 135 -7.76 -6.86 -20.20
N ARG A 136 -7.33 -6.72 -18.93
CA ARG A 136 -7.40 -5.47 -18.17
C ARG A 136 -6.70 -4.31 -18.88
N TYR A 137 -5.55 -4.55 -19.49
CA TYR A 137 -4.71 -3.48 -20.05
C TYR A 137 -4.71 -3.39 -21.58
N SER A 138 -5.46 -4.26 -22.26
CA SER A 138 -5.53 -4.37 -23.72
C SER A 138 -5.90 -3.05 -24.43
N GLU A 139 -6.73 -2.21 -23.81
CA GLU A 139 -7.10 -0.89 -24.34
C GLU A 139 -6.20 0.25 -23.84
N ALA A 140 -5.44 0.02 -22.78
CA ALA A 140 -4.66 1.04 -22.09
C ALA A 140 -3.20 1.12 -22.57
N ARG A 141 -2.63 0.02 -23.08
CA ARG A 141 -1.24 -0.05 -23.57
C ARG A 141 -1.06 -1.19 -24.57
N GLU A 142 -0.06 -1.05 -25.43
CA GLU A 142 0.32 -2.11 -26.38
C GLU A 142 1.06 -3.27 -25.70
N CYS A 143 1.94 -2.96 -24.74
CA CYS A 143 2.74 -3.92 -23.97
C CYS A 143 3.20 -3.30 -22.63
N PHE A 144 3.81 -4.10 -21.76
CA PHE A 144 4.44 -3.63 -20.52
C PHE A 144 5.92 -3.33 -20.71
N ASP A 145 6.26 -2.04 -20.68
CA ASP A 145 7.64 -1.55 -20.69
C ASP A 145 8.19 -1.59 -19.25
N LEU A 146 9.18 -2.46 -19.04
CA LEU A 146 9.81 -2.72 -17.74
C LEU A 146 11.09 -1.89 -17.51
N SER A 147 11.43 -0.98 -18.43
CA SER A 147 12.62 -0.15 -18.31
C SER A 147 12.55 0.78 -17.10
N LEU A 148 13.71 1.04 -16.50
CA LEU A 148 13.85 2.02 -15.42
C LEU A 148 13.33 3.39 -15.84
N GLU A 149 13.58 3.81 -17.09
CA GLU A 149 13.09 5.09 -17.63
C GLU A 149 11.55 5.18 -17.57
N ASN A 150 10.85 4.13 -18.00
CA ASN A 150 9.39 4.10 -17.91
C ASN A 150 8.92 4.05 -16.45
N PHE A 151 9.61 3.30 -15.58
CA PHE A 151 9.27 3.19 -14.16
C PHE A 151 9.32 4.55 -13.45
N VAL A 152 10.37 5.35 -13.68
CA VAL A 152 10.53 6.67 -13.04
C VAL A 152 9.87 7.81 -13.79
N ARG A 153 9.23 7.57 -14.95
CA ARG A 153 8.77 8.62 -15.87
C ARG A 153 7.99 9.74 -15.18
N TYR A 154 7.05 9.39 -14.30
CA TYR A 154 6.22 10.36 -13.57
C TYR A 154 6.96 11.09 -12.44
N LEU A 155 8.12 10.60 -12.03
CA LEU A 155 8.96 11.21 -11.00
C LEU A 155 10.00 12.17 -11.59
N THR A 156 10.27 12.07 -12.89
CA THR A 156 11.22 12.96 -13.60
C THR A 156 10.65 14.34 -13.96
N ASP A 157 9.31 14.50 -13.94
CA ASP A 157 8.68 15.79 -14.20
C ASP A 157 8.69 16.68 -12.94
N GLU A 158 9.52 17.72 -12.96
CA GLU A 158 9.67 18.65 -11.84
C GLU A 158 8.66 19.81 -11.86
N ASP A 159 7.82 19.92 -12.91
CA ASP A 159 6.80 20.96 -12.97
C ASP A 159 5.69 20.66 -11.94
N VAL A 160 5.47 21.58 -11.01
CA VAL A 160 4.43 21.46 -9.98
C VAL A 160 3.02 21.49 -10.57
N ASP A 161 2.86 22.07 -11.76
CA ASP A 161 1.59 22.16 -12.47
C ASP A 161 1.36 20.98 -13.43
N SER A 162 2.31 20.03 -13.55
CA SER A 162 2.09 18.79 -14.31
C SER A 162 0.96 17.97 -13.69
N THR A 163 0.17 17.27 -14.50
CA THR A 163 -1.03 16.55 -14.02
C THR A 163 -0.70 15.55 -12.89
N ALA A 164 0.39 14.80 -13.02
CA ALA A 164 0.83 13.82 -12.02
C ALA A 164 1.16 14.49 -10.67
N ASN A 165 1.78 15.66 -10.68
CA ASN A 165 2.15 16.39 -9.47
C ASN A 165 0.97 17.17 -8.88
N LEU A 166 0.18 17.84 -9.72
CA LEU A 166 -0.92 18.68 -9.29
C LEU A 166 -2.09 17.86 -8.72
N GLU A 167 -2.45 16.75 -9.35
CA GLU A 167 -3.63 15.96 -8.97
C GLU A 167 -3.31 14.93 -7.88
N TYR A 168 -2.12 14.33 -7.92
CA TYR A 168 -1.77 13.20 -7.08
C TYR A 168 -0.56 13.46 -6.17
N GLY A 169 0.24 14.49 -6.44
CA GLY A 169 1.48 14.75 -5.70
C GLY A 169 2.47 13.59 -5.79
N LEU A 170 2.50 12.84 -6.89
CA LEU A 170 3.26 11.58 -6.98
C LEU A 170 4.74 11.81 -6.68
N ARG A 171 5.38 12.77 -7.36
CA ARG A 171 6.80 13.04 -7.16
C ARG A 171 7.11 13.49 -5.72
N GLN A 172 6.24 14.30 -5.14
CA GLN A 172 6.41 14.81 -3.77
C GLN A 172 6.24 13.70 -2.73
N SER A 173 5.26 12.83 -2.91
CA SER A 173 5.00 11.68 -2.03
C SER A 173 6.17 10.70 -2.07
N VAL A 174 6.62 10.30 -3.27
CA VAL A 174 7.76 9.39 -3.41
C VAL A 174 9.06 10.01 -2.87
N TYR A 175 9.23 11.33 -2.96
CA TYR A 175 10.37 11.99 -2.30
C TYR A 175 10.35 11.82 -0.78
N HIS A 176 9.18 11.89 -0.14
CA HIS A 176 9.06 11.60 1.30
C HIS A 176 9.34 10.14 1.62
N ASP A 177 8.92 9.20 0.77
CA ASP A 177 9.25 7.78 0.96
C ASP A 177 10.76 7.54 0.84
N CYS A 178 11.41 8.16 -0.15
CA CYS A 178 12.86 8.10 -0.36
C CYS A 178 13.71 8.85 0.68
N THR A 179 13.12 9.65 1.58
CA THR A 179 13.91 10.47 2.53
C THR A 179 13.47 10.39 3.99
N GLU A 180 12.22 10.02 4.27
CA GLU A 180 11.66 10.06 5.63
C GLU A 180 10.85 8.81 6.01
N PHE A 181 10.10 8.22 5.08
CA PHE A 181 9.06 7.24 5.43
C PHE A 181 9.37 5.79 5.02
N GLY A 182 10.05 5.60 3.90
CA GLY A 182 10.34 4.29 3.34
C GLY A 182 9.12 3.70 2.62
N TYR A 183 8.14 3.19 3.37
CA TYR A 183 6.92 2.48 2.91
C TYR A 183 7.03 1.57 1.67
N PHE A 184 8.24 1.11 1.34
CA PHE A 184 8.50 0.34 0.14
C PHE A 184 7.91 -1.05 0.23
N GLU A 185 6.92 -1.32 -0.61
CA GLU A 185 6.08 -2.52 -0.63
C GLU A 185 6.85 -3.71 -1.21
N THR A 186 7.54 -4.45 -0.35
CA THR A 186 8.35 -5.60 -0.75
C THR A 186 7.62 -6.92 -0.57
N THR A 187 8.12 -7.97 -1.23
CA THR A 187 7.60 -9.34 -1.11
C THR A 187 8.57 -10.26 -0.37
N SER A 188 9.38 -9.70 0.54
CA SER A 188 10.43 -10.43 1.28
C SER A 188 9.89 -11.49 2.26
N SER A 189 8.65 -11.34 2.72
CA SER A 189 8.01 -12.30 3.62
C SER A 189 7.62 -13.60 2.89
N PRO A 190 7.77 -14.78 3.52
CA PRO A 190 7.28 -16.04 2.97
C PRO A 190 5.77 -16.26 3.13
N ASP A 191 5.07 -15.41 3.90
CA ASP A 191 3.67 -15.59 4.29
C ASP A 191 2.66 -14.92 3.33
N GLN A 192 3.07 -14.71 2.07
CA GLN A 192 2.32 -14.00 1.02
C GLN A 192 2.44 -14.68 -0.36
N PRO A 193 1.56 -14.40 -1.34
CA PRO A 193 1.46 -15.18 -2.59
C PRO A 193 2.24 -14.62 -3.80
N PHE A 194 2.94 -13.49 -3.67
CA PHE A 194 3.53 -12.70 -4.75
C PHE A 194 5.02 -13.02 -5.05
N GLY A 195 5.50 -14.21 -4.67
CA GLY A 195 6.90 -14.62 -4.91
C GLY A 195 7.91 -13.80 -4.10
N SER A 196 9.20 -13.90 -4.45
CA SER A 196 10.30 -13.35 -3.61
C SER A 196 11.13 -12.25 -4.25
N LYS A 197 10.81 -11.87 -5.50
CA LYS A 197 11.69 -11.01 -6.30
C LYS A 197 11.64 -9.53 -5.92
N VAL A 198 10.50 -8.99 -5.46
CA VAL A 198 10.39 -7.54 -5.17
C VAL A 198 11.11 -7.22 -3.85
N SER A 199 12.30 -6.63 -3.96
CA SER A 199 13.13 -6.25 -2.83
C SER A 199 13.17 -4.73 -2.66
N TYR A 200 13.82 -4.29 -1.58
CA TYR A 200 14.12 -2.87 -1.34
C TYR A 200 14.99 -2.25 -2.45
N ASP A 201 15.76 -3.06 -3.19
CA ASP A 201 16.71 -2.57 -4.20
C ASP A 201 16.00 -1.94 -5.40
N LEU A 202 14.82 -2.46 -5.78
CA LEU A 202 13.96 -1.85 -6.80
C LEU A 202 13.67 -0.38 -6.49
N PHE A 203 13.24 -0.13 -5.25
CA PHE A 203 12.82 1.19 -4.80
C PHE A 203 14.00 2.11 -4.55
N LEU A 204 15.14 1.59 -4.08
CA LEU A 204 16.36 2.40 -3.98
C LEU A 204 16.82 2.87 -5.37
N ALA A 205 16.76 2.00 -6.38
CA ALA A 205 17.07 2.37 -7.75
C ALA A 205 16.10 3.44 -8.30
N GLU A 206 14.80 3.32 -8.01
CA GLU A 206 13.79 4.33 -8.34
C GLU A 206 14.13 5.68 -7.70
N CYS A 207 14.40 5.71 -6.40
CA CYS A 207 14.76 6.91 -5.66
C CYS A 207 16.02 7.59 -6.24
N GLN A 208 17.05 6.81 -6.56
CA GLN A 208 18.31 7.32 -7.11
C GLN A 208 18.12 7.89 -8.51
N ALA A 209 17.36 7.20 -9.36
CA ALA A 209 17.06 7.67 -10.71
C ALA A 209 16.18 8.93 -10.71
N ALA A 210 15.23 9.06 -9.78
CA ALA A 210 14.33 10.21 -9.71
C ALA A 210 14.96 11.44 -9.02
N PHE A 211 15.74 11.24 -7.96
CA PHE A 211 16.18 12.34 -7.06
C PHE A 211 17.70 12.46 -6.92
N GLY A 212 18.45 11.51 -7.46
CA GLY A 212 19.91 11.50 -7.53
C GLY A 212 20.57 10.48 -6.60
N GLU A 213 21.79 10.08 -6.99
CA GLU A 213 22.67 9.09 -6.32
C GLU A 213 23.01 9.40 -4.85
N TRP A 214 22.69 10.60 -4.35
CA TRP A 214 22.89 10.93 -2.94
C TRP A 214 21.89 10.22 -2.03
N ILE A 215 20.77 9.71 -2.56
CA ILE A 215 19.85 8.85 -1.83
C ILE A 215 20.48 7.45 -1.76
N THR A 216 21.21 7.19 -0.67
CA THR A 216 21.74 5.86 -0.37
C THR A 216 20.83 5.13 0.60
N GLN A 217 21.03 3.83 0.75
CA GLN A 217 20.34 3.02 1.76
C GLN A 217 20.47 3.60 3.17
N GLU A 218 21.64 4.16 3.52
CA GLU A 218 21.85 4.81 4.81
C GLU A 218 21.01 6.08 4.97
N VAL A 219 20.84 6.88 3.91
CA VAL A 219 20.00 8.08 3.94
C VAL A 219 18.56 7.71 4.21
N VAL A 220 18.02 6.73 3.48
CA VAL A 220 16.64 6.23 3.67
C VAL A 220 16.46 5.68 5.08
N TYR A 221 17.35 4.80 5.52
CA TYR A 221 17.24 4.15 6.83
C TYR A 221 17.36 5.14 7.98
N GLU A 222 18.25 6.13 7.88
CA GLU A 222 18.37 7.18 8.87
C GLU A 222 17.13 8.09 8.88
N GLY A 223 16.58 8.42 7.72
CA GLY A 223 15.31 9.13 7.57
C GLY A 223 14.18 8.44 8.32
N VAL A 224 13.94 7.15 8.02
CA VAL A 224 12.95 6.31 8.72
C VAL A 224 13.19 6.27 10.23
N ARG A 225 14.46 6.10 10.65
CA ARG A 225 14.82 6.08 12.07
C ARG A 225 14.50 7.40 12.76
N LEU A 226 14.80 8.54 12.12
CA LEU A 226 14.54 9.87 12.64
C LEU A 226 13.04 10.17 12.71
N THR A 227 12.27 9.82 11.67
CA THR A 227 10.81 9.94 11.67
C THR A 227 10.19 9.20 12.85
N ASN A 228 10.54 7.93 13.01
CA ASN A 228 10.06 7.10 14.12
C ASN A 228 10.50 7.64 15.48
N PHE A 229 11.74 8.14 15.59
CA PHE A 229 12.24 8.75 16.82
C PHE A 229 11.48 10.04 17.18
N HIS A 230 11.18 10.88 16.18
CA HIS A 230 10.50 12.15 16.38
C HIS A 230 9.04 11.98 16.77
N PHE A 231 8.36 10.98 16.20
CA PHE A 231 6.92 10.83 16.37
C PHE A 231 6.49 9.65 17.24
N GLY A 232 7.41 8.76 17.60
CA GLY A 232 7.19 7.65 18.53
C GLY A 232 6.62 6.38 17.90
N ALA A 233 6.43 6.34 16.58
CA ALA A 233 5.94 5.18 15.84
C ALA A 233 4.67 4.57 16.48
N ASN A 234 4.75 3.33 16.96
CA ASN A 234 3.64 2.60 17.58
C ASN A 234 3.31 3.07 19.02
N ASP A 235 4.20 3.84 19.67
CA ASP A 235 3.91 4.49 20.96
C ASP A 235 4.18 6.00 20.90
N PRO A 236 3.28 6.78 20.27
CA PRO A 236 3.46 8.21 20.09
C PRO A 236 3.24 9.02 21.39
N ARG A 237 2.76 8.39 22.47
CA ARG A 237 2.44 9.00 23.78
C ARG A 237 1.61 10.28 23.65
N VAL A 238 0.54 10.20 22.86
CA VAL A 238 -0.35 11.33 22.55
C VAL A 238 -1.62 11.32 23.40
N THR A 239 -2.26 12.49 23.48
CA THR A 239 -3.62 12.68 24.01
C THR A 239 -4.49 13.34 22.96
N ASN A 240 -5.79 13.11 23.04
CA ASN A 240 -6.82 13.62 22.14
C ASN A 240 -6.56 13.23 20.68
N VAL A 241 -6.20 11.96 20.47
CA VAL A 241 -6.05 11.40 19.12
C VAL A 241 -6.88 10.13 19.02
N LEU A 242 -7.74 10.05 18.00
CA LEU A 242 -8.46 8.84 17.63
C LEU A 242 -7.82 8.28 16.36
N TYR A 243 -7.27 7.07 16.45
CA TYR A 243 -6.80 6.31 15.29
C TYR A 243 -7.92 5.39 14.80
N THR A 244 -8.24 5.46 13.52
CA THR A 244 -9.22 4.57 12.90
C THR A 244 -8.57 3.91 11.69
N ASN A 245 -8.87 2.64 11.44
CA ASN A 245 -8.34 1.91 10.29
C ASN A 245 -9.43 1.02 9.70
N GLY A 246 -9.38 0.81 8.39
CA GLY A 246 -10.10 -0.27 7.75
C GLY A 246 -9.45 -1.62 8.06
N GLN A 247 -10.25 -2.69 8.18
CA GLN A 247 -9.71 -4.05 8.28
C GLN A 247 -9.06 -4.50 6.95
N LEU A 248 -9.54 -3.99 5.82
CA LEU A 248 -9.08 -4.35 4.47
C LEU A 248 -8.06 -3.33 3.93
N ASP A 249 -7.37 -2.64 4.82
CA ASP A 249 -6.34 -1.65 4.51
C ASP A 249 -4.96 -2.25 4.82
N PRO A 250 -4.13 -2.57 3.81
CA PRO A 250 -2.78 -3.11 4.03
C PRO A 250 -1.89 -2.22 4.89
N PHE A 251 -2.04 -0.89 4.78
CA PHE A 251 -1.27 0.09 5.56
C PHE A 251 -1.63 0.10 7.05
N ARG A 252 -2.70 -0.60 7.47
CA ARG A 252 -3.06 -0.73 8.89
C ARG A 252 -1.94 -1.35 9.75
N THR A 253 -1.03 -2.12 9.15
CA THR A 253 0.12 -2.78 9.81
C THR A 253 1.25 -1.81 10.20
N VAL A 254 1.28 -0.61 9.60
CA VAL A 254 2.15 0.52 9.99
C VAL A 254 1.38 1.66 10.64
N SER A 255 0.08 1.46 10.89
CA SER A 255 -0.78 2.34 11.67
C SER A 255 -0.90 1.86 13.12
N ILE A 256 -1.59 2.65 13.94
CA ILE A 256 -1.98 2.27 15.30
C ILE A 256 -3.37 1.64 15.25
N THR A 257 -3.43 0.32 15.45
CA THR A 257 -4.68 -0.47 15.42
C THR A 257 -5.19 -0.85 16.80
N GLU A 258 -4.33 -0.79 17.82
CA GLU A 258 -4.66 -0.94 19.23
C GLU A 258 -3.92 0.14 20.04
N TYR A 259 -4.67 0.96 20.78
CA TYR A 259 -4.09 1.99 21.64
C TYR A 259 -5.06 2.30 22.77
N THR A 260 -4.63 2.08 24.00
CA THR A 260 -5.45 2.36 25.18
C THR A 260 -4.76 3.40 26.05
N ASN A 261 -5.05 4.66 25.76
CA ASN A 261 -4.70 5.80 26.60
C ASN A 261 -6.00 6.51 27.03
N LEU A 262 -6.05 7.07 28.23
CA LEU A 262 -7.25 7.72 28.80
C LEU A 262 -7.89 8.77 27.86
N LEU A 263 -7.09 9.39 26.99
CA LEU A 263 -7.52 10.44 26.07
C LEU A 263 -7.24 10.13 24.59
N ALA A 264 -6.75 8.93 24.26
CA ALA A 264 -6.46 8.53 22.88
C ALA A 264 -6.76 7.05 22.68
N ASN A 265 -7.37 6.73 21.54
CA ASN A 265 -7.91 5.39 21.28
C ASN A 265 -7.64 4.96 19.84
N ALA A 266 -7.76 3.67 19.59
CA ALA A 266 -7.68 3.08 18.25
C ALA A 266 -8.90 2.19 17.99
N ARG A 267 -9.39 2.18 16.75
CA ARG A 267 -10.44 1.27 16.29
C ARG A 267 -10.13 0.76 14.89
N VAL A 268 -10.25 -0.56 14.71
CA VAL A 268 -10.28 -1.18 13.38
C VAL A 268 -11.74 -1.43 13.03
N THR A 269 -12.19 -0.93 11.89
CA THR A 269 -13.54 -1.13 11.37
C THR A 269 -13.56 -2.41 10.52
N PRO A 270 -14.29 -3.46 10.92
CA PRO A 270 -14.43 -4.68 10.14
C PRO A 270 -14.93 -4.41 8.73
N ALA A 271 -14.43 -5.18 7.76
CA ALA A 271 -14.85 -5.11 6.35
C ALA A 271 -14.95 -3.67 5.81
N ALA A 272 -13.91 -2.86 6.04
CA ALA A 272 -13.80 -1.51 5.51
C ALA A 272 -12.42 -1.31 4.87
N PHE A 273 -12.36 -0.58 3.77
CA PHE A 273 -11.14 -0.10 3.13
C PHE A 273 -10.53 1.11 3.87
N TYR A 274 -9.40 1.57 3.36
CA TYR A 274 -8.73 2.76 3.86
C TYR A 274 -9.63 4.00 3.75
N THR A 275 -9.61 4.86 4.77
CA THR A 275 -10.28 6.18 4.78
C THR A 275 -11.80 6.19 4.50
N GLU A 276 -12.50 5.05 4.56
CA GLU A 276 -13.95 5.05 4.37
C GLU A 276 -14.71 5.78 5.48
N ASP A 277 -14.16 5.79 6.68
CA ASP A 277 -14.72 6.41 7.87
C ASP A 277 -14.81 7.94 7.76
N ILE A 278 -13.92 8.59 7.00
CA ILE A 278 -13.99 10.05 6.77
C ILE A 278 -15.01 10.44 5.69
N ARG A 279 -15.59 9.46 4.96
CA ARG A 279 -16.65 9.72 3.99
C ARG A 279 -17.96 10.05 4.71
N ALA A 280 -18.80 10.86 4.06
CA ALA A 280 -20.10 11.24 4.61
C ALA A 280 -20.95 10.00 4.98
N ILE A 281 -21.74 10.11 6.05
CA ILE A 281 -22.67 9.05 6.43
C ILE A 281 -23.66 8.79 5.29
N SER A 282 -23.85 7.52 4.94
CA SER A 282 -24.76 7.11 3.86
C SER A 282 -25.52 5.84 4.20
N GLY A 283 -26.54 5.51 3.41
CA GLY A 283 -27.27 4.24 3.54
C GLY A 283 -26.46 3.00 3.14
N MET A 284 -25.23 3.17 2.64
CA MET A 284 -24.30 2.09 2.31
C MET A 284 -23.36 1.75 3.47
N ASP A 285 -23.31 2.58 4.51
CA ASP A 285 -22.46 2.30 5.68
C ASP A 285 -22.96 1.06 6.41
N SER A 286 -22.05 0.14 6.74
CA SER A 286 -22.34 -0.97 7.65
C SER A 286 -22.63 -0.47 9.07
N GLU A 287 -23.19 -1.34 9.91
CA GLU A 287 -23.40 -1.04 11.33
C GLU A 287 -22.07 -0.67 12.01
N GLU A 288 -21.01 -1.43 11.72
CA GLU A 288 -19.68 -1.21 12.28
C GLU A 288 -19.04 0.11 11.81
N MET A 289 -19.32 0.51 10.57
CA MET A 289 -18.87 1.79 10.01
C MET A 289 -19.60 2.96 10.66
N LEU A 290 -20.92 2.87 10.84
CA LEU A 290 -21.70 3.87 11.57
C LEU A 290 -21.20 4.01 13.01
N GLU A 291 -20.92 2.91 13.69
CA GLU A 291 -20.31 2.94 15.03
C GLU A 291 -18.96 3.68 15.04
N THR A 292 -18.09 3.44 14.04
CA THR A 292 -16.79 4.15 13.92
C THR A 292 -17.00 5.66 13.73
N LYS A 293 -17.90 6.06 12.83
CA LYS A 293 -18.22 7.47 12.55
C LYS A 293 -18.82 8.17 13.77
N HIS A 294 -19.74 7.53 14.48
CA HIS A 294 -20.30 8.05 15.73
C HIS A 294 -19.27 8.11 16.87
N MET A 295 -18.35 7.15 16.93
CA MET A 295 -17.23 7.23 17.87
C MET A 295 -16.37 8.47 17.57
N ALA A 296 -16.01 8.72 16.31
CA ALA A 296 -15.25 9.91 15.92
C ALA A 296 -15.97 11.21 16.31
N GLU A 297 -17.28 11.32 16.07
CA GLU A 297 -18.11 12.45 16.49
C GLU A 297 -18.05 12.68 18.01
N GLN A 298 -18.14 11.61 18.81
CA GLN A 298 -18.09 11.69 20.27
C GLN A 298 -16.72 12.18 20.77
N TYR A 299 -15.62 11.69 20.18
CA TYR A 299 -14.27 12.15 20.51
C TYR A 299 -14.08 13.63 20.17
N ILE A 300 -14.46 14.04 18.95
CA ILE A 300 -14.36 15.43 18.50
C ILE A 300 -15.16 16.35 19.42
N THR A 301 -16.40 15.98 19.75
CA THR A 301 -17.25 16.74 20.68
C THR A 301 -16.62 16.87 22.07
N THR A 302 -15.96 15.81 22.55
CA THR A 302 -15.27 15.81 23.85
C THR A 302 -14.06 16.75 23.84
N TRP A 303 -13.30 16.80 22.74
CA TRP A 303 -12.14 17.70 22.61
C TRP A 303 -12.55 19.17 22.53
N LEU A 304 -13.71 19.47 21.93
CA LEU A 304 -14.28 20.81 21.86
C LEU A 304 -14.94 21.26 23.18
N GLY A 305 -15.10 20.34 24.14
CA GLY A 305 -15.62 20.63 25.47
C GLY A 305 -14.75 21.61 26.25
N SER A 306 -15.28 22.20 27.33
CA SER A 306 -14.53 23.16 28.15
C SER A 306 -13.20 22.54 28.62
N PRO A 307 -12.04 23.14 28.33
CA PRO A 307 -10.78 22.62 28.82
C PRO A 307 -10.81 22.56 30.34
N ILE A 308 -10.40 21.42 30.91
CA ILE A 308 -10.17 21.29 32.34
C ILE A 308 -9.01 22.24 32.66
N SER A 309 -9.32 23.46 33.10
CA SER A 309 -8.32 24.40 33.58
C SER A 309 -7.98 24.02 35.03
N PRO A 310 -6.76 23.53 35.31
CA PRO A 310 -6.34 23.28 36.69
C PRO A 310 -6.20 24.58 37.52
N PHE A 311 -6.42 25.74 36.91
CA PHE A 311 -6.30 27.07 37.53
C PHE A 311 -7.61 27.85 37.64
N ARG A 312 -8.78 27.25 37.39
CA ARG A 312 -10.06 27.87 37.78
C ARG A 312 -10.15 27.89 39.31
N LYS A 313 -9.70 29.00 39.92
CA LYS A 313 -10.11 29.43 41.26
C LYS A 313 -11.53 29.99 41.23
#